data_AF-A0A354TAV0-F1
#
_entry.id   AF-A0A354TAV0-F1
#
_cell.length_a   1.000
_cell.length_b   1.000
_cell.length_c   1.000
_cell.angle_alpha   90.00
_cell.angle_beta   90.00
_cell.angle_gamma   90.00
#
_symmetry.space_group_name_H-M   'P 1'
#
loop_
_entity.id
_entity.type
_entity.pdbx_description
1 polymer ?
#
loop_
_entity_poly.entity_id
_entity_poly.type
_entity_poly.pdbx_seq_one_letter_code
_entity_poly.pdbx_strand_id
1 'polypeptide(L)'
;MNLAENIAATYLRLNGFFLLPHFTVLKGDRHNHIDLLALRAAGAEEKVPGSATPKSLPVDDQLFGKLDELFQIKGKSASSKSNFIGMMAEVRSNRNKDEIDEPHISYVRPLFGNAHLFRALFFRAKNFEMKISGKNHDELEIDIIYASKWILKRIEETEKFENLLTKTKSWALSEPFLSDIMQLRDYGLLQAIEA
;
A
#
# COMPACT_ATOMS: atom_id res chain seq x y z
N MET A 1 6.92 -8.02 11.43
CA MET A 1 7.21 -7.00 10.41
C MET A 1 8.07 -5.93 11.05
N ASN A 2 9.01 -5.35 10.32
CA ASN A 2 9.73 -4.17 10.79
C ASN A 2 8.86 -2.91 10.62
N LEU A 3 9.28 -1.78 11.20
CA LEU A 3 8.51 -0.53 11.13
C LEU A 3 8.20 -0.10 9.69
N ALA A 4 9.15 -0.24 8.77
CA ALA A 4 8.97 0.14 7.37
C ALA A 4 7.91 -0.73 6.69
N GLU A 5 7.92 -2.04 6.92
CA GLU A 5 6.91 -2.97 6.43
C GLU A 5 5.52 -2.63 6.98
N ASN A 6 5.42 -2.29 8.27
CA ASN A 6 4.16 -1.86 8.87
C ASN A 6 3.63 -0.57 8.23
N ILE A 7 4.50 0.39 7.93
CA ILE A 7 4.11 1.63 7.21
C ILE A 7 3.59 1.28 5.81
N ALA A 8 4.34 0.49 5.04
CA ALA A 8 3.95 0.09 3.71
C ALA A 8 2.63 -0.71 3.70
N ALA A 9 2.49 -1.66 4.62
CA ALA A 9 1.28 -2.46 4.81
C ALA A 9 0.06 -1.60 5.18
N THR A 10 0.22 -0.68 6.12
CA THR A 10 -0.84 0.26 6.55
C THR A 10 -1.25 1.17 5.40
N TYR A 11 -0.27 1.75 4.70
CA TYR A 11 -0.50 2.62 3.56
C TYR A 11 -1.28 1.90 2.45
N LEU A 12 -0.89 0.68 2.08
CA LEU A 12 -1.61 -0.11 1.08
C LEU A 12 -3.04 -0.45 1.53
N ARG A 13 -3.24 -0.86 2.79
CA ARG A 13 -4.60 -1.16 3.30
C ARG A 13 -5.53 0.04 3.27
N LEU A 14 -5.06 1.21 3.72
CA LEU A 14 -5.85 2.45 3.68
C LEU A 14 -6.16 2.92 2.25
N ASN A 15 -5.41 2.44 1.25
CA ASN A 15 -5.69 2.63 -0.17
C ASN A 15 -6.59 1.54 -0.79
N GLY A 16 -7.18 0.68 0.04
CA GLY A 16 -8.14 -0.34 -0.37
C GLY A 16 -7.50 -1.65 -0.86
N PHE A 17 -6.23 -1.90 -0.53
CA PHE A 17 -5.58 -3.16 -0.83
C PHE A 17 -5.74 -4.19 0.30
N PHE A 18 -6.01 -5.43 -0.08
CA PHE A 18 -5.94 -6.61 0.78
C PHE A 18 -4.55 -7.21 0.71
N LEU A 19 -3.88 -7.34 1.85
CA LEU A 19 -2.58 -8.00 1.92
C LEU A 19 -2.77 -9.52 1.93
N LEU A 20 -2.06 -10.21 1.05
CA LEU A 20 -2.08 -11.65 0.94
C LEU A 20 -1.04 -12.25 1.90
N PRO A 21 -1.39 -13.33 2.63
CA PRO A 21 -0.37 -14.13 3.28
C PRO A 21 0.43 -14.87 2.21
N HIS A 22 1.76 -14.90 2.37
CA HIS A 22 2.64 -15.68 1.52
C HIS A 22 3.80 -16.24 2.34
N PHE A 23 4.38 -17.33 1.83
CA PHE A 23 5.52 -17.98 2.46
C PHE A 23 6.80 -17.55 1.77
N THR A 24 7.86 -17.40 2.57
CA THR A 24 9.24 -17.32 2.07
C THR A 24 9.62 -18.68 1.49
N VAL A 25 9.93 -18.73 0.20
CA VAL A 25 10.47 -19.96 -0.40
C VAL A 25 11.99 -19.94 -0.27
N LEU A 26 12.50 -20.91 0.48
CA LEU A 26 13.93 -21.16 0.65
C LEU A 26 14.37 -22.20 -0.39
N LYS A 27 15.28 -21.84 -1.31
CA LYS A 27 15.89 -22.79 -2.26
C LYS A 27 17.41 -22.70 -2.21
N GLY A 28 18.03 -23.53 -1.37
CA GLY A 28 19.47 -23.45 -1.09
C GLY A 28 19.79 -22.13 -0.38
N ASP A 29 20.84 -21.44 -0.82
CA ASP A 29 21.24 -20.11 -0.31
C ASP A 29 20.40 -18.95 -0.89
N ARG A 30 19.39 -19.24 -1.72
CA ARG A 30 18.51 -18.24 -2.31
C ARG A 30 17.20 -18.17 -1.56
N HIS A 31 16.86 -16.96 -1.13
CA HIS A 31 15.57 -16.61 -0.54
C HIS A 31 14.76 -15.88 -1.61
N ASN A 32 13.72 -16.52 -2.14
CA ASN A 32 12.71 -15.80 -2.93
C ASN A 32 11.67 -15.29 -1.94
N HIS A 33 11.94 -14.11 -1.39
CA HIS A 33 11.05 -13.41 -0.48
C HIS A 33 10.57 -12.14 -1.18
N ILE A 34 9.27 -11.88 -1.11
CA ILE A 34 8.74 -10.54 -1.33
C ILE A 34 8.21 -10.05 0.00
N ASP A 35 8.44 -8.80 0.40
CA ASP A 35 8.00 -8.35 1.72
C ASP A 35 6.48 -8.26 1.82
N LEU A 36 5.80 -7.75 0.79
CA LEU A 36 4.35 -7.57 0.77
C LEU A 36 3.74 -7.95 -0.57
N LEU A 37 2.64 -8.72 -0.52
CA LEU A 37 1.75 -8.97 -1.65
C LEU A 37 0.38 -8.36 -1.38
N ALA A 38 -0.15 -7.60 -2.33
CA ALA A 38 -1.39 -6.85 -2.12
C ALA A 38 -2.32 -6.89 -3.33
N LEU A 39 -3.63 -7.02 -3.10
CA LEU A 39 -4.67 -7.06 -4.11
C LEU A 39 -5.68 -5.94 -3.90
N ARG A 40 -6.12 -5.28 -4.97
CA ARG A 40 -7.24 -4.35 -4.92
C ARG A 40 -8.28 -4.72 -5.97
N ALA A 41 -9.51 -4.96 -5.54
CA ALA A 41 -10.64 -5.22 -6.42
C ALA A 41 -10.96 -4.02 -7.33
N ALA A 42 -11.43 -4.30 -8.54
CA ALA A 42 -11.89 -3.28 -9.48
C ALA A 42 -13.05 -2.46 -8.87
N GLY A 43 -12.95 -1.14 -8.89
CA GLY A 43 -13.99 -0.25 -8.36
C GLY A 43 -14.14 -0.30 -6.83
N ALA A 44 -13.17 -0.86 -6.10
CA ALA A 44 -13.23 -0.92 -4.64
C ALA A 44 -13.26 0.48 -4.01
N GLU A 45 -14.28 0.74 -3.21
CA GLU A 45 -14.45 1.98 -2.44
C GLU A 45 -14.89 1.63 -1.03
N GLU A 46 -14.21 2.20 -0.03
CA GLU A 46 -14.68 2.15 1.34
C GLU A 46 -15.67 3.30 1.56
N LYS A 47 -16.87 3.00 2.07
CA LYS A 47 -17.93 3.98 2.29
C LYS A 47 -18.32 4.00 3.76
N VAL A 48 -18.37 5.19 4.35
CA VAL A 48 -18.85 5.37 5.73
C VAL A 48 -20.38 5.26 5.74
N PRO A 49 -20.96 4.27 6.44
CA PRO A 49 -22.40 4.17 6.59
C PRO A 49 -22.93 5.22 7.56
N GLY A 50 -24.11 5.79 7.31
CA GLY A 50 -24.85 6.60 8.29
C GLY A 50 -24.96 8.10 8.00
N SER A 51 -24.40 8.61 6.91
CA SER A 51 -24.79 9.92 6.35
C SER A 51 -25.93 9.76 5.34
N ALA A 52 -26.77 10.79 5.18
CA ALA A 52 -27.86 10.81 4.19
C ALA A 52 -27.39 10.52 2.75
N THR A 53 -26.10 10.77 2.48
CA THR A 53 -25.36 10.31 1.31
C THR A 53 -24.10 9.57 1.79
N PRO A 54 -23.88 8.28 1.46
CA PRO A 54 -22.67 7.57 1.84
C PRO A 54 -21.43 8.33 1.36
N LYS A 55 -20.53 8.66 2.28
CA LYS A 55 -19.26 9.32 1.94
C LYS A 55 -18.21 8.25 1.68
N SER A 56 -17.63 8.26 0.48
CA SER A 56 -16.46 7.44 0.17
C SER A 56 -15.25 8.01 0.90
N LEU A 57 -14.49 7.14 1.55
CA LEU A 57 -13.24 7.51 2.17
C LEU A 57 -12.18 7.75 1.08
N PRO A 58 -11.34 8.80 1.22
CA PRO A 58 -10.37 9.14 0.20
C PRO A 58 -9.28 8.07 0.12
N VAL A 59 -8.83 7.85 -1.11
CA VAL A 59 -7.61 7.12 -1.43
C VAL A 59 -6.55 8.10 -1.89
N ASP A 60 -5.29 7.67 -1.96
CA ASP A 60 -4.18 8.50 -2.39
C ASP A 60 -4.21 8.73 -3.91
N ASP A 61 -4.68 9.91 -4.32
CA ASP A 61 -4.73 10.25 -5.74
C ASP A 61 -3.36 10.28 -6.42
N GLN A 62 -2.26 10.50 -5.67
CA GLN A 62 -0.91 10.43 -6.24
C GLN A 62 -0.53 8.97 -6.55
N LEU A 63 -0.89 8.03 -5.67
CA LEU A 63 -0.72 6.59 -5.92
C LEU A 63 -1.46 6.17 -7.19
N PHE A 64 -2.75 6.47 -7.26
CA PHE A 64 -3.57 6.06 -8.41
C PHE A 64 -3.20 6.81 -9.69
N GLY A 65 -2.76 8.08 -9.60
CA GLY A 65 -2.21 8.81 -10.74
C GLY A 65 -0.95 8.15 -11.30
N LYS A 66 -0.04 7.66 -10.44
CA LYS A 66 1.16 6.93 -10.87
C LYS A 66 0.84 5.53 -11.38
N LEU A 67 -0.15 4.85 -10.82
CA LEU A 67 -0.64 3.59 -11.37
C LEU A 67 -1.24 3.81 -12.77
N ASP A 68 -2.05 4.85 -12.97
CA ASP A 68 -2.62 5.21 -14.27
C ASP A 68 -1.52 5.48 -15.31
N GLU A 69 -0.46 6.20 -14.94
CA GLU A 69 0.72 6.42 -15.79
C GLU A 69 1.39 5.08 -16.16
N LEU A 70 1.56 4.15 -15.21
CA LEU A 70 2.08 2.80 -15.48
C LEU A 70 1.16 1.97 -16.38
N PHE A 71 -0.16 2.13 -16.26
CA PHE A 71 -1.14 1.51 -17.16
C PHE A 71 -0.95 1.99 -18.60
N GLN A 72 -0.80 3.30 -18.79
CA GLN A 72 -0.57 3.92 -20.10
C GLN A 72 0.74 3.46 -20.72
N ILE A 73 1.82 3.40 -19.94
CA ILE A 73 3.13 2.85 -20.39
C ILE A 73 2.96 1.40 -20.88
N LYS A 74 2.11 0.62 -20.22
CA LYS A 74 1.78 -0.77 -20.61
C LYS A 74 0.72 -0.87 -21.72
N GLY A 75 0.38 0.22 -22.39
CA GLY A 75 -0.55 0.25 -23.53
C GLY A 75 -2.02 0.09 -23.16
N LYS A 76 -2.40 0.41 -21.91
CA LYS A 76 -3.79 0.32 -21.43
C LYS A 76 -4.39 1.69 -21.23
N SER A 77 -5.65 1.85 -21.64
CA SER A 77 -6.38 3.13 -21.59
C SER A 77 -7.33 3.28 -20.40
N ALA A 78 -7.59 2.22 -19.64
CA ALA A 78 -8.50 2.24 -18.50
C ALA A 78 -7.81 2.70 -17.20
N SER A 79 -8.54 3.43 -16.35
CA SER A 79 -8.05 3.86 -15.04
C SER A 79 -7.75 2.67 -14.12
N SER A 80 -6.65 2.75 -13.39
CA SER A 80 -6.26 1.79 -12.35
C SER A 80 -7.38 1.56 -11.33
N LYS A 81 -8.13 2.61 -10.92
CA LYS A 81 -9.23 2.48 -9.94
C LYS A 81 -10.33 1.50 -10.42
N SER A 82 -10.56 1.37 -11.73
CA SER A 82 -11.57 0.47 -12.32
C SER A 82 -11.03 -0.91 -12.68
N ASN A 83 -9.77 -1.21 -12.37
CA ASN A 83 -9.14 -2.48 -12.71
C ASN A 83 -8.82 -3.32 -11.47
N PHE A 84 -8.74 -4.64 -11.66
CA PHE A 84 -8.23 -5.54 -10.64
C PHE A 84 -6.71 -5.44 -10.60
N ILE A 85 -6.17 -4.97 -9.47
CA ILE A 85 -4.75 -4.66 -9.32
C ILE A 85 -4.09 -5.66 -8.38
N GLY A 86 -2.92 -6.15 -8.76
CA GLY A 86 -1.98 -6.82 -7.88
C GLY A 86 -0.75 -5.95 -7.68
N MET A 87 -0.18 -5.99 -6.49
CA MET A 87 1.04 -5.27 -6.16
C MET A 87 2.00 -6.18 -5.38
N MET A 88 3.23 -6.25 -5.87
CA MET A 88 4.36 -6.83 -5.16
C MET A 88 5.22 -5.68 -4.66
N ALA A 89 5.52 -5.68 -3.37
CA ALA A 89 6.24 -4.60 -2.73
C ALA A 89 7.44 -5.12 -1.93
N GLU A 90 8.60 -4.56 -2.25
CA GLU A 90 9.80 -4.65 -1.42
C GLU A 90 9.87 -3.44 -0.49
N VAL A 91 10.31 -3.66 0.74
CA VAL A 91 10.35 -2.65 1.78
C VAL A 91 11.73 -2.60 2.42
N ARG A 92 12.39 -1.45 2.36
CA ARG A 92 13.71 -1.24 2.98
C ARG A 92 13.70 -0.01 3.87
N SER A 93 14.29 -0.15 5.05
CA SER A 93 14.48 0.97 6.00
C SER A 93 15.67 1.87 5.64
N ASN A 94 16.55 1.42 4.75
CA ASN A 94 17.76 2.12 4.31
C ASN A 94 17.60 2.68 2.88
N ARG A 95 18.67 3.27 2.33
CA ARG A 95 18.68 3.86 0.97
C ARG A 95 18.97 2.85 -0.14
N ASN A 96 19.30 1.61 0.21
CA ASN A 96 19.61 0.58 -0.76
C ASN A 96 18.30 -0.01 -1.29
N LYS A 97 18.26 -0.23 -2.61
CA LYS A 97 17.12 -0.83 -3.28
C LYS A 97 17.47 -2.28 -3.59
N ASP A 98 16.61 -3.20 -3.17
CA ASP A 98 16.57 -4.51 -3.78
C ASP A 98 15.55 -4.42 -4.91
N GLU A 99 15.99 -4.79 -6.12
CA GLU A 99 15.13 -4.80 -7.30
C GLU A 99 14.26 -6.06 -7.27
N ILE A 100 12.99 -5.93 -7.67
CA ILE A 100 12.12 -7.08 -7.84
C ILE A 100 12.47 -7.74 -9.18
N ASP A 101 13.27 -8.80 -9.10
CA ASP A 101 13.77 -9.53 -10.26
C ASP A 101 12.76 -10.56 -10.83
N GLU A 102 13.08 -11.13 -12.00
CA GLU A 102 12.23 -12.10 -12.70
C GLU A 102 11.92 -13.38 -11.89
N PRO A 103 12.85 -13.96 -11.10
CA PRO A 103 12.53 -15.01 -10.15
C PRO A 103 11.39 -14.68 -9.18
N HIS A 104 11.38 -13.47 -8.60
CA HIS A 104 10.28 -13.04 -7.72
C HIS A 104 8.97 -12.95 -8.50
N ILE A 105 9.00 -12.34 -9.69
CA ILE A 105 7.82 -12.19 -10.54
C ILE A 105 7.24 -13.56 -10.91
N SER A 106 8.09 -14.49 -11.33
CA SER A 106 7.69 -15.84 -11.74
C SER A 106 7.05 -16.62 -10.59
N TYR A 107 7.55 -16.47 -9.36
CA TYR A 107 6.99 -17.11 -8.18
C TYR A 107 5.61 -16.53 -7.81
N VAL A 108 5.50 -15.20 -7.85
CA VAL A 108 4.35 -14.49 -7.29
C VAL A 108 3.22 -14.30 -8.31
N ARG A 109 3.53 -14.22 -9.60
CA ARG A 109 2.54 -13.96 -10.67
C ARG A 109 1.33 -14.92 -10.63
N PRO A 110 1.49 -16.24 -10.41
CA PRO A 110 0.35 -17.16 -10.31
C PRO A 110 -0.62 -16.83 -9.15
N LEU A 111 -0.13 -16.28 -8.04
CA LEU A 111 -0.94 -15.89 -6.87
C LEU A 111 -1.91 -14.74 -7.20
N PHE A 112 -1.58 -13.94 -8.20
CA PHE A 112 -2.36 -12.77 -8.61
C PHE A 112 -3.40 -13.06 -9.70
N GLY A 113 -3.40 -14.26 -10.29
CA GLY A 113 -4.31 -14.63 -11.38
C GLY A 113 -4.35 -13.58 -12.51
N ASN A 114 -5.54 -13.05 -12.79
CA ASN A 114 -5.76 -12.07 -13.86
C ASN A 114 -5.50 -10.61 -13.44
N ALA A 115 -5.07 -10.35 -12.20
CA ALA A 115 -4.79 -8.99 -11.75
C ALA A 115 -3.70 -8.33 -12.59
N HIS A 116 -3.79 -7.01 -12.74
CA HIS A 116 -2.72 -6.21 -13.31
C HIS A 116 -1.64 -5.97 -12.26
N LEU A 117 -0.49 -6.60 -12.47
CA LEU A 117 0.58 -6.64 -11.50
C LEU A 117 1.52 -5.43 -11.65
N PHE A 118 1.76 -4.76 -10.53
CA PHE A 118 2.72 -3.67 -10.38
C PHE A 118 3.78 -4.02 -9.35
N ARG A 119 4.97 -3.48 -9.57
CA ARG A 119 6.09 -3.52 -8.64
C ARG A 119 6.12 -2.21 -7.87
N ALA A 120 6.27 -2.29 -6.56
CA ALA A 120 6.46 -1.14 -5.70
C ALA A 120 7.71 -1.33 -4.83
N LEU A 121 8.43 -0.24 -4.61
CA LEU A 121 9.60 -0.19 -3.74
C LEU A 121 9.34 0.86 -2.67
N PHE A 122 9.18 0.43 -1.42
CA PHE A 122 9.07 1.30 -0.26
C PHE A 122 10.45 1.49 0.36
N PHE A 123 10.96 2.72 0.36
CA PHE A 123 12.25 3.03 0.96
C PHE A 123 12.34 4.50 1.36
N ARG A 124 13.44 4.92 2.00
CA ARG A 124 13.69 6.34 2.28
C ARG A 124 14.33 7.01 1.06
N ALA A 125 13.52 7.65 0.23
CA ALA A 125 13.95 8.41 -0.93
C ALA A 125 14.60 9.75 -0.51
N LYS A 126 15.35 10.37 -1.44
CA LYS A 126 16.04 11.64 -1.19
C LYS A 126 15.10 12.86 -1.16
N ASN A 127 13.95 12.78 -1.84
CA ASN A 127 13.05 13.92 -2.04
C ASN A 127 11.67 13.74 -1.39
N PHE A 128 11.44 12.66 -0.63
CA PHE A 128 10.12 12.36 -0.03
C PHE A 128 8.97 12.29 -1.05
N GLU A 129 9.26 11.82 -2.26
CA GLU A 129 8.33 11.79 -3.38
C GLU A 129 8.06 10.37 -3.87
N MET A 130 6.87 10.19 -4.45
CA MET A 130 6.53 9.02 -5.23
C MET A 130 6.86 9.23 -6.71
N LYS A 131 7.53 8.26 -7.33
CA LYS A 131 7.91 8.33 -8.75
C LYS A 131 7.95 6.97 -9.41
N ILE A 132 7.91 6.97 -10.74
CA ILE A 132 8.12 5.77 -11.54
C ILE A 132 9.62 5.62 -11.84
N SER A 133 10.11 4.40 -11.74
CA SER A 133 11.50 4.02 -11.91
C SER A 133 11.62 2.66 -12.59
N GLY A 134 12.83 2.09 -12.54
CA GLY A 134 13.17 0.84 -13.20
C GLY A 134 13.66 1.08 -14.61
N LYS A 135 14.43 0.12 -15.15
CA LYS A 135 14.99 0.22 -16.51
C LYS A 135 13.90 0.34 -17.57
N ASN A 136 12.70 -0.16 -17.29
CA ASN A 136 11.55 -0.14 -18.20
C ASN A 136 10.39 0.73 -17.69
N HIS A 137 10.63 1.63 -16.71
CA HIS A 137 9.58 2.46 -16.11
C HIS A 137 8.38 1.64 -15.61
N ASP A 138 8.66 0.52 -14.95
CA ASP A 138 7.70 -0.50 -14.55
C ASP A 138 7.60 -0.69 -13.03
N GLU A 139 8.33 0.13 -12.27
CA GLU A 139 8.40 0.13 -10.82
C GLU A 139 7.89 1.44 -10.25
N LEU A 140 7.16 1.36 -9.14
CA LEU A 140 6.69 2.50 -8.38
C LEU A 140 7.55 2.67 -7.11
N GLU A 141 8.34 3.72 -7.05
CA GLU A 141 9.05 4.12 -5.84
C GLU A 141 8.15 4.94 -4.94
N ILE A 142 7.96 4.48 -3.69
CA ILE A 142 7.15 5.15 -2.67
C ILE A 142 8.05 5.46 -1.48
N ASP A 143 8.19 6.73 -1.15
CA ASP A 143 8.93 7.13 0.03
C ASP A 143 8.18 6.76 1.33
N ILE A 144 8.87 6.15 2.29
CA ILE A 144 8.25 5.75 3.58
C ILE A 144 7.74 6.94 4.38
N ILE A 145 8.41 8.10 4.35
CA ILE A 145 7.96 9.31 5.04
C ILE A 145 6.75 9.90 4.33
N TYR A 146 6.70 9.84 3.00
CA TYR A 146 5.49 10.19 2.24
C TYR A 146 4.30 9.31 2.67
N ALA A 147 4.48 7.99 2.67
CA ALA A 147 3.45 7.04 3.08
C ALA A 147 2.96 7.31 4.51
N SER A 148 3.88 7.54 5.45
CA SER A 148 3.55 7.92 6.83
C SER A 148 2.73 9.20 6.91
N LYS A 149 3.14 10.28 6.22
CA LYS A 149 2.38 11.54 6.20
C LYS A 149 0.96 11.35 5.68
N TRP A 150 0.80 10.53 4.64
CA TRP A 150 -0.51 10.23 4.09
C TRP A 150 -1.36 9.41 5.05
N ILE A 151 -0.79 8.38 5.71
CA ILE A 151 -1.48 7.61 6.76
C ILE A 151 -2.00 8.53 7.87
N LEU A 152 -1.16 9.44 8.35
CA LEU A 152 -1.51 10.38 9.42
C LEU A 152 -2.65 11.31 9.00
N LYS A 153 -2.53 11.95 7.83
CA LYS A 153 -3.60 12.76 7.26
C LYS A 153 -4.90 11.97 7.15
N ARG A 154 -4.81 10.70 6.73
CA ARG A 154 -5.97 9.82 6.59
C ARG A 154 -6.61 9.53 7.95
N ILE A 155 -5.83 9.31 9.00
CA ILE A 155 -6.34 9.13 10.38
C ILE A 155 -7.04 10.41 10.85
N GLU A 156 -6.41 11.57 10.74
CA GLU A 156 -6.99 12.88 11.14
C GLU A 156 -8.29 13.19 10.39
N GLU A 157 -8.36 12.91 9.09
CA GLU A 157 -9.59 13.04 8.31
C GLU A 157 -10.68 12.12 8.83
N THR A 158 -10.29 10.95 9.33
CA THR A 158 -11.21 9.93 9.81
C THR A 158 -11.77 10.26 11.19
N GLU A 159 -10.96 10.82 12.07
CA GLU A 159 -11.38 11.32 13.39
C GLU A 159 -12.48 12.38 13.29
N LYS A 160 -12.51 13.18 12.21
CA LYS A 160 -13.62 14.12 11.92
C LYS A 160 -14.97 13.43 11.74
N PHE A 161 -14.99 12.12 11.55
CA PHE A 161 -16.20 11.31 11.49
C PHE A 161 -16.44 10.47 12.76
N GLU A 162 -15.70 10.67 13.86
CA GLU A 162 -15.74 9.85 15.10
C GLU A 162 -17.14 9.39 15.53
N ASN A 163 -18.13 10.28 15.46
CA ASN A 163 -19.51 10.00 15.86
C ASN A 163 -20.25 8.99 14.96
N LEU A 164 -19.72 8.70 13.76
CA LEU A 164 -20.24 7.73 12.79
C LEU A 164 -19.42 6.43 12.79
N LEU A 165 -18.21 6.45 13.35
CA LEU A 165 -17.23 5.37 13.25
C LEU A 165 -17.11 4.55 14.55
N THR A 166 -18.22 4.18 15.18
CA THR A 166 -18.17 3.30 16.36
C THR A 166 -17.63 1.91 15.99
N LYS A 167 -17.17 1.12 16.97
CA LYS A 167 -16.74 -0.29 16.79
C LYS A 167 -17.81 -1.13 16.05
N THR A 168 -19.07 -0.78 16.22
CA THR A 168 -20.23 -1.38 15.53
C THR A 168 -20.53 -0.82 14.14
N LYS A 169 -19.85 0.27 13.70
CA LYS A 169 -20.21 1.01 12.49
C LYS A 169 -19.08 1.41 11.53
N SER A 170 -17.79 1.48 11.87
CA SER A 170 -16.82 1.80 10.80
C SER A 170 -15.31 1.60 10.98
N TRP A 171 -14.75 1.18 12.12
CA TRP A 171 -13.26 1.06 12.25
C TRP A 171 -12.74 -0.32 12.66
N ALA A 172 -13.63 -1.24 13.00
CA ALA A 172 -13.25 -2.44 13.75
C ALA A 172 -13.11 -3.73 12.93
N LEU A 173 -13.25 -3.69 11.61
CA LEU A 173 -13.31 -4.92 10.80
C LEU A 173 -11.98 -5.39 10.20
N SER A 174 -10.88 -4.69 10.51
CA SER A 174 -9.55 -5.20 10.22
C SER A 174 -8.71 -5.08 11.49
N GLU A 175 -8.80 -6.08 12.37
CA GLU A 175 -7.86 -6.28 13.49
C GLU A 175 -6.39 -6.11 13.04
N PRO A 176 -5.98 -6.54 11.83
CA PRO A 176 -4.63 -6.27 11.33
C PRO A 176 -4.32 -4.77 11.17
N PHE A 177 -5.28 -3.96 10.73
CA PHE A 177 -5.08 -2.52 10.60
C PHE A 177 -4.95 -1.83 11.96
N LEU A 178 -5.81 -2.20 12.92
CA LEU A 178 -5.72 -1.67 14.28
C LEU A 178 -4.38 -2.06 14.93
N SER A 179 -3.92 -3.30 14.72
CA SER A 179 -2.62 -3.76 15.19
C SER A 179 -1.48 -2.93 14.62
N ASP A 180 -1.52 -2.62 13.32
CA ASP A 180 -0.48 -1.81 12.69
C ASP A 180 -0.49 -0.37 13.19
N ILE A 181 -1.67 0.26 13.35
CA ILE A 181 -1.78 1.60 13.95
C ILE A 181 -1.25 1.62 15.39
N MET A 182 -1.59 0.62 16.20
CA MET A 182 -1.06 0.50 17.56
C MET A 182 0.47 0.37 17.57
N GLN A 183 1.04 -0.45 16.68
CA GLN A 183 2.48 -0.57 16.54
C GLN A 183 3.11 0.76 16.10
N LEU A 184 2.53 1.46 15.12
CA LEU A 184 3.02 2.78 14.67
C LEU A 184 2.99 3.82 15.81
N ARG A 185 1.98 3.76 16.68
CA ARG A 185 1.91 4.57 17.90
C ARG A 185 3.04 4.24 18.88
N ASP A 186 3.27 2.96 19.13
CA ASP A 186 4.32 2.48 20.05
C ASP A 186 5.73 2.86 19.55
N TYR A 187 5.92 2.92 18.23
CA TYR A 187 7.15 3.41 17.61
C TYR A 187 7.34 4.94 17.71
N GLY A 188 6.43 5.66 18.39
CA GLY A 188 6.50 7.12 18.55
C GLY A 188 6.21 7.90 17.27
N LEU A 189 5.73 7.23 16.22
CA LEU A 189 5.49 7.85 14.91
C LEU A 189 4.30 8.83 14.96
N LEU A 190 3.35 8.60 15.88
CA LEU A 190 2.28 9.53 16.20
C LEU A 190 2.72 10.66 17.16
N GLN A 191 3.74 10.42 18.01
CA GLN A 191 4.23 11.40 19.00
C GLN A 191 5.18 12.43 18.40
N ALA A 192 5.91 12.07 17.34
CA ALA A 192 6.78 12.98 16.59
C ALA A 192 6.03 14.12 15.84
N ILE A 193 4.72 14.22 16.05
CA ILE A 193 3.78 15.17 15.43
C ILE A 193 3.30 16.22 16.44
N GLU A 194 3.37 15.92 17.74
CA GLU A 194 2.99 16.86 18.81
C GLU A 194 4.15 17.78 19.26
N ALA A 195 5.34 17.63 18.67
CA ALA A 195 6.54 18.42 18.94
C ALA A 195 6.98 19.22 17.70
#